data_AF-A0A1Y3BTS5-F1
#
_entry.id   AF-A0A1Y3BTS5-F1
#
_cell.length_a   1.000
_cell.length_b   1.000
_cell.length_c   1.000
_cell.angle_alpha   90.00
_cell.angle_beta   90.00
_cell.angle_gamma   90.00
#
_symmetry.space_group_name_H-M   'P 1'
#
loop_
_entity.id
_entity.type
_entity.pdbx_description
1 polymer ?
#
loop_
_entity_poly.entity_id
_entity_poly.type
_entity_poly.pdbx_seq_one_letter_code
_entity_poly.pdbx_strand_id
1 'polypeptide(L)' 'MNRNLVIKDVEIFLDRDRKIFEMGEMVHGKLRIAFQGELHLSKLMIGIVCMSKIRNADDTFDQKKLLEEFYELPRA' A
#
# COMPACT_ATOMS: atom_id res chain seq x y z
N MET A 1 2.47 -11.25 31.91
CA MET A 1 2.10 -12.13 30.77
C MET A 1 2.42 -11.37 29.49
N ASN A 2 3.47 -11.74 28.75
CA ASN A 2 3.80 -11.12 27.46
C ASN A 2 2.81 -11.58 26.39
N ARG A 3 1.77 -10.79 26.14
CA ARG A 3 0.95 -10.91 24.92
C ARG A 3 1.58 -10.04 23.85
N ASN A 4 2.68 -10.50 23.28
CA ASN A 4 3.26 -9.82 22.12
C ASN A 4 2.24 -9.90 20.98
N LEU A 5 1.92 -8.75 20.38
CA LEU A 5 1.20 -8.71 19.11
C LEU A 5 2.07 -9.38 18.06
N VAL A 6 1.51 -10.37 17.36
CA VAL A 6 2.16 -11.00 16.20
C VAL A 6 1.29 -10.75 14.98
N ILE A 7 1.80 -9.96 14.04
CA ILE A 7 1.20 -9.83 12.70
C ILE A 7 1.61 -11.06 11.91
N LYS A 8 0.63 -11.85 11.46
CA LYS A 8 0.84 -13.07 10.68
C LYS A 8 0.80 -12.78 9.19
N ASP A 9 -0.13 -11.93 8.77
CA ASP A 9 -0.35 -11.63 7.37
C ASP A 9 -1.04 -10.28 7.16
N VAL A 10 -0.74 -9.63 6.03
CA VAL A 10 -1.35 -8.37 5.59
C VAL A 10 -1.57 -8.45 4.07
N GLU A 11 -2.83 -8.54 3.66
CA GLU A 11 -3.21 -8.75 2.26
C GLU A 11 -4.22 -7.69 1.81
N ILE A 12 -4.08 -7.20 0.59
CA ILE A 12 -5.10 -6.35 -0.06
C ILE A 12 -5.79 -7.18 -1.14
N PHE A 13 -7.12 -7.27 -1.04
CA PHE A 13 -7.98 -7.94 -2.01
C PHE A 13 -8.77 -6.91 -2.79
N LEU A 14 -8.75 -6.98 -4.11
CA LEU A 14 -9.70 -6.24 -4.94
C LEU A 14 -10.93 -7.12 -5.16
N ASP A 15 -12.13 -6.53 -5.12
CA ASP A 15 -13.38 -7.28 -5.33
C ASP A 15 -13.44 -7.93 -6.73
N ARG A 16 -12.67 -7.40 -7.69
CA ARG A 16 -12.48 -7.94 -9.03
C ARG A 16 -10.98 -7.93 -9.38
N ASP A 17 -10.23 -8.83 -8.76
CA ASP A 17 -8.76 -8.97 -8.86
C ASP A 17 -8.19 -9.08 -10.29
N ARG A 18 -8.96 -9.64 -11.22
CA ARG A 18 -8.56 -9.80 -12.63
C ARG A 18 -9.13 -8.75 -13.58
N LYS A 19 -9.89 -7.78 -13.06
CA LYS A 19 -10.49 -6.74 -13.90
C LYS A 19 -9.44 -5.70 -14.28
N ILE A 20 -9.39 -5.35 -15.57
CA ILE A 20 -8.74 -4.12 -16.02
C ILE A 20 -9.74 -2.98 -15.81
N PHE A 21 -9.34 -1.98 -15.01
CA PHE A 21 -10.19 -0.83 -14.70
C PHE A 21 -9.94 0.30 -15.68
N GLU A 22 -11.00 0.93 -16.15
CA GLU A 22 -10.94 2.08 -17.07
C GLU A 22 -11.00 3.42 -16.32
N MET A 23 -10.69 4.50 -17.03
CA MET A 23 -10.71 5.84 -16.47
C MET A 23 -12.11 6.20 -15.97
N GLY A 24 -12.20 6.66 -14.72
CA GLY A 24 -13.47 7.03 -14.07
C GLY A 24 -14.18 5.87 -13.38
N GLU A 25 -13.68 4.64 -13.50
CA GLU A 25 -14.23 3.52 -12.74
C GLU A 25 -13.77 3.53 -11.28
N MET A 26 -14.69 3.22 -10.36
CA MET A 26 -14.36 3.03 -8.95
C MET A 26 -13.75 1.64 -8.72
N VAL A 27 -12.64 1.62 -7.99
CA VAL A 27 -11.97 0.40 -7.54
C VAL A 27 -12.39 0.11 -6.10
N HIS A 28 -12.95 -1.08 -5.86
CA HIS A 28 -13.35 -1.55 -4.54
C HIS A 28 -12.48 -2.72 -4.10
N GLY A 29 -12.19 -2.78 -2.80
CA GLY A 29 -11.36 -3.82 -2.21
C GLY A 29 -11.39 -3.80 -0.68
N LYS A 30 -10.64 -4.73 -0.09
CA LYS A 30 -10.56 -4.99 1.35
C LYS A 30 -9.11 -5.18 1.76
N LEU A 31 -8.73 -4.59 2.88
CA LEU A 31 -7.46 -4.89 3.56
C LEU A 31 -7.73 -5.92 4.65
N ARG A 32 -7.01 -7.05 4.61
CA ARG A 32 -7.06 -8.10 5.61
C ARG A 32 -5.77 -8.09 6.40
N ILE A 33 -5.89 -8.02 7.73
CA ILE A 33 -4.76 -8.13 8.66
C ILE A 33 -5.04 -9.33 9.56
N ALA A 34 -4.22 -10.38 9.44
CA ALA A 34 -4.27 -11.53 10.34
C ALA A 34 -3.25 -11.33 11.46
N PHE A 35 -3.70 -11.37 12.72
CA PHE A 35 -2.83 -11.18 13.87
C PHE A 35 -3.22 -12.09 15.04
N GLN A 36 -2.30 -12.25 15.99
CA GLN A 36 -2.53 -12.94 17.25
C GLN A 36 -2.20 -11.99 18.41
N GLY A 37 -3.07 -11.99 19.41
CA GLY A 37 -3.02 -11.02 20.51
C GLY A 37 -4.04 -9.90 20.29
N GLU A 38 -3.85 -8.81 21.02
CA GLU A 38 -4.71 -7.63 20.93
C GLU A 38 -4.03 -6.57 20.06
N LEU A 39 -4.74 -6.05 19.05
CA LEU A 39 -4.25 -5.03 18.13
C LEU A 39 -5.09 -3.77 18.32
N HIS A 40 -4.54 -2.77 19.01
CA HIS A 40 -5.15 -1.45 19.09
C HIS A 40 -4.78 -0.65 17.83
N LEU A 41 -5.71 -0.56 16.88
CA LEU A 41 -5.55 0.24 15.67
C LEU A 41 -5.86 1.71 15.97
N SER A 42 -4.83 2.54 16.13
CA SER A 42 -4.99 3.99 16.27
C SER A 42 -5.01 4.73 14.94
N LYS A 43 -4.32 4.22 13.91
CA LYS A 43 -4.28 4.80 12.57
C LYS A 43 -4.00 3.71 11.53
N LEU A 44 -4.93 3.50 10.58
CA LEU A 44 -4.77 2.60 9.44
C LEU A 44 -4.78 3.44 8.16
N MET A 45 -3.76 3.30 7.32
CA MET A 45 -3.62 4.06 6.07
C MET A 45 -3.39 3.11 4.90
N ILE A 46 -4.02 3.39 3.77
CA ILE A 46 -3.82 2.67 2.50
C ILE A 46 -3.31 3.70 1.49
N GLY A 47 -2.10 3.50 0.99
CA GLY A 47 -1.53 4.29 -0.10
C GLY A 47 -1.73 3.58 -1.43
N ILE A 48 -2.29 4.28 -2.41
CA ILE A 48 -2.43 3.79 -3.79
C ILE A 48 -1.52 4.65 -4.67
N VAL A 49 -0.56 4.02 -5.34
CA VAL A 49 0.37 4.70 -6.24
C VAL A 49 0.17 4.17 -7.66
N CYS A 50 -0.04 5.06 -8.62
CA CYS A 50 -0.09 4.75 -10.04
C CYS A 50 1.14 5.37 -10.71
N MET A 51 1.95 4.56 -11.40
CA MET A 51 3.15 5.03 -12.09
C MET A 51 3.10 4.66 -13.57
N SER A 52 3.20 5.67 -14.43
CA SER A 52 3.42 5.50 -15.86
C SER A 52 4.92 5.52 -16.14
N LYS A 53 5.48 4.43 -16.68
CA LYS A 53 6.86 4.42 -17.16
C LYS A 53 6.93 5.01 -18.57
N ILE A 54 7.63 6.13 -18.72
CA ILE A 54 7.94 6.72 -20.03
C ILE A 54 9.28 6.14 -20.49
N ARG A 55 9.29 5.42 -21.62
CA ARG A 55 10.45 4.65 -22.12
C ARG A 55 11.72 5.48 -22.42
N ASN A 56 11.63 6.80 -22.49
CA ASN A 56 12.75 7.71 -22.80
C ASN A 56 13.06 8.71 -21.68
N ALA A 57 12.58 8.49 -20.46
CA ALA A 57 12.87 9.36 -19.31
C ALA A 57 14.11 8.84 -18.54
N ASP A 58 15.24 8.71 -19.24
CA ASP A 58 16.39 7.95 -18.74
C ASP A 58 17.33 8.70 -17.79
N ASP A 59 17.10 9.98 -17.43
CA ASP A 59 18.02 10.67 -16.49
C ASP A 59 17.36 11.54 -15.40
N THR A 60 16.03 11.68 -15.37
CA THR A 60 15.36 12.66 -14.48
C THR A 60 14.28 12.09 -13.56
N PHE A 61 13.91 10.81 -13.70
CA PHE A 61 12.83 10.22 -12.91
C PHE A 61 13.36 9.22 -11.85
N ASP A 62 13.76 9.75 -10.70
CA ASP A 62 14.15 8.94 -9.54
C ASP A 62 12.89 8.41 -8.81
N GLN A 63 12.48 7.19 -9.19
CA GLN A 63 11.34 6.48 -8.60
C GLN A 63 11.45 6.34 -7.08
N LYS A 64 12.67 6.28 -6.53
CA LYS A 64 12.90 6.14 -5.09
C LYS A 64 12.51 7.41 -4.36
N LYS A 65 12.89 8.58 -4.90
CA LYS A 65 12.57 9.88 -4.31
C LYS A 65 11.07 10.15 -4.29
N LEU A 66 10.36 9.76 -5.34
CA LEU A 66 8.90 9.93 -5.41
C LEU A 66 8.17 9.08 -4.36
N LEU A 67 8.66 7.86 -4.10
CA LEU A 67 8.16 7.00 -3.03
C LEU A 67 8.53 7.56 -1.64
N GLU A 68 9.74 8.07 -1.45
CA GLU A 68 10.16 8.70 -0.18
C GLU A 68 9.33 9.93 0.18
N GLU A 69 8.99 10.77 -0.80
CA GLU A 69 8.10 11.93 -0.62
C GLU A 69 6.65 11.51 -0.35
N PHE A 70 6.12 10.48 -1.03
CA PHE A 70 4.74 10.02 -0.86
C PHE A 70 4.49 9.32 0.48
N TYR A 71 5.47 8.57 0.97
CA TYR A 71 5.29 7.75 2.16
C TYR A 71 5.61 8.48 3.47
N GLU A 72 6.04 9.76 3.43
CA GLU A 72 6.55 10.51 4.59
C GLU A 72 7.36 9.59 5.53
N LEU A 73 8.21 8.71 4.95
CA LEU A 73 8.89 7.70 5.74
C LEU A 73 9.72 8.43 6.81
N PRO A 74 9.64 8.01 8.09
CA PRO A 74 10.42 8.66 9.13
C PRO A 74 11.88 8.61 8.71
N ARG A 75 12.48 9.78 8.49
CA ARG A 75 13.90 9.89 8.17
C ARG A 75 14.67 9.33 9.37
N ALA A 76 15.46 8.28 9.12
CA ALA A 76 16.33 7.65 10.11
C ALA A 76 17.41 8.62 10.62
#